data_AF-A0A2V9CE26-F1
#
_entry.id   AF-A0A2V9CE26-F1
#
_cell.length_a   1.000
_cell.length_b   1.000
_cell.length_c   1.000
_cell.angle_alpha   90.00
_cell.angle_beta   90.00
_cell.angle_gamma   90.00
#
_symmetry.space_group_name_H-M   'P 1'
#
loop_
_entity.id
_entity.type
_entity.pdbx_description
1 polymer ?
#
loop_
_entity_poly.entity_id
_entity_poly.type
_entity_poly.pdbx_seq_one_letter_code
_entity_poly.pdbx_strand_id
1 'polypeptide(L)'
;MSNADKIRLYGRKRYVLSARNRGDKRFSIQVGDVVRELGLIDRVPAVCSALKTSKFLKENNLRVVETTAPKSGQSTTVVYTYEFVDANSSPAIQGDAWTRLHGVLKGVFDELGGGEAYLRAERSNFYPSKVGE
;
A
#
# COMPACT_ATOMS: atom_id res chain seq x y z
N MET A 1 7.46 1.48 26.84
CA MET A 1 6.57 0.98 25.77
C MET A 1 5.25 0.55 26.39
N SER A 2 4.12 1.15 26.00
CA SER A 2 2.81 0.74 26.52
C SER A 2 2.36 -0.58 25.91
N ASN A 3 1.56 -1.35 26.64
CA ASN A 3 0.96 -2.59 26.12
C ASN A 3 0.13 -2.33 24.85
N ALA A 4 -0.51 -1.15 24.76
CA ALA A 4 -1.22 -0.73 23.56
C ALA A 4 -0.31 -0.61 22.33
N ASP A 5 0.92 -0.12 22.48
CA ASP A 5 1.86 0.02 21.35
C ASP A 5 2.40 -1.35 20.90
N LYS A 6 2.61 -2.28 21.84
CA LYS A 6 2.95 -3.67 21.50
C LYS A 6 1.86 -4.34 20.66
N ILE A 7 0.59 -4.16 21.05
CA ILE A 7 -0.57 -4.70 20.31
C ILE A 7 -0.63 -4.10 18.90
N ARG A 8 -0.42 -2.79 18.75
CA ARG A 8 -0.39 -2.11 17.44
C ARG A 8 0.74 -2.62 16.54
N LEU A 9 1.95 -2.74 17.09
CA LEU A 9 3.11 -3.22 16.35
C LEU A 9 2.91 -4.67 15.89
N TYR A 10 2.40 -5.51 16.79
CA TYR A 10 2.09 -6.91 16.50
C TYR A 10 1.00 -7.04 15.42
N GLY A 11 -0.11 -6.31 15.59
CA GLY A 11 -1.20 -6.26 14.61
C GLY A 11 -0.72 -5.84 13.23
N ARG A 12 0.12 -4.80 13.17
CA ARG A 12 0.75 -4.34 11.92
C ARG A 12 1.65 -5.40 11.30
N LYS A 13 2.58 -5.96 12.07
CA LYS A 13 3.59 -6.88 11.54
C LYS A 13 2.99 -8.21 11.08
N ARG A 14 2.02 -8.75 11.83
CA ARG A 14 1.48 -10.09 11.58
C ARG A 14 0.30 -10.07 10.63
N TYR A 15 -0.62 -9.13 10.75
CA TYR A 15 -1.85 -9.11 9.94
C TYR A 15 -1.75 -8.13 8.77
N VAL A 16 -1.42 -6.86 9.04
CA VAL A 16 -1.40 -5.82 8.00
C VAL A 16 -0.36 -6.11 6.93
N LEU A 17 0.88 -6.43 7.32
CA LEU A 17 1.94 -6.77 6.35
C LEU A 17 1.63 -8.07 5.59
N SER A 18 1.07 -9.08 6.27
CA SER A 18 0.71 -10.34 5.61
C SER A 18 -0.40 -10.15 4.58
N ALA A 19 -1.45 -9.40 4.92
CA ALA A 19 -2.54 -9.09 3.99
C ALA A 19 -2.05 -8.23 2.82
N ARG A 20 -1.16 -7.26 3.08
CA ARG A 20 -0.54 -6.44 2.03
C ARG A 20 0.35 -7.25 1.09
N ASN A 21 1.11 -8.21 1.62
CA ASN A 21 1.95 -9.10 0.81
C ASN A 21 1.13 -10.08 -0.04
N ARG A 22 -0.07 -10.45 0.42
CA ARG A 22 -1.02 -11.27 -0.33
C ARG A 22 -1.83 -10.48 -1.37
N GLY A 23 -1.87 -9.14 -1.25
CA GLY A 23 -2.70 -8.28 -2.08
C GLY A 23 -4.18 -8.32 -1.71
N ASP A 24 -4.51 -8.81 -0.50
CA ASP A 24 -5.88 -8.90 -0.02
C ASP A 24 -6.43 -7.51 0.30
N LYS A 25 -7.55 -7.13 -0.32
CA LYS A 25 -8.22 -5.84 -0.05
C LYS A 25 -8.91 -5.80 1.32
N ARG A 26 -9.28 -6.97 1.84
CA ARG A 26 -10.00 -7.15 3.10
C ARG A 26 -9.38 -8.28 3.89
N PHE A 27 -9.28 -8.10 5.20
CA PHE A 27 -8.82 -9.15 6.10
C PHE A 27 -9.51 -9.03 7.45
N SER A 28 -9.68 -10.17 8.11
CA SER A 28 -10.27 -10.26 9.46
C SER A 28 -9.18 -10.53 10.49
N ILE A 29 -9.33 -9.90 11.66
CA ILE A 29 -8.49 -10.15 12.84
C ILE A 29 -9.42 -10.59 13.97
N GLN A 30 -9.17 -11.78 14.50
CA GLN A 30 -9.83 -12.25 15.72
C GLN A 30 -9.05 -11.76 16.95
N VAL A 31 -9.75 -11.15 17.90
CA VAL A 31 -9.15 -10.60 19.14
C VAL A 31 -8.52 -11.70 19.98
N GLY A 32 -9.15 -12.88 20.04
CA GLY A 32 -8.68 -14.02 20.83
C GLY A 32 -7.31 -14.53 20.40
N ASP A 33 -7.01 -14.52 19.09
CA ASP A 33 -5.68 -14.91 18.60
C ASP A 33 -4.62 -13.91 19.04
N VAL A 34 -4.92 -12.60 18.93
CA VAL A 34 -4.01 -11.55 19.37
C VAL A 34 -3.76 -11.61 20.89
N VAL A 35 -4.81 -11.87 21.68
CA VAL A 35 -4.71 -12.03 23.14
C VAL A 35 -3.87 -13.25 23.52
N ARG A 36 -4.09 -14.38 22.84
CA ARG A 36 -3.36 -15.64 23.07
C ARG A 36 -1.90 -15.51 22.70
N GLU A 37 -1.59 -14.93 21.54
CA GLU A 37 -0.19 -14.77 21.09
C GLU A 37 0.59 -13.73 21.91
N LEU A 38 -0.07 -12.69 22.42
CA LEU A 38 0.58 -11.69 23.30
C LEU A 38 0.57 -12.08 24.78
N GLY A 39 -0.09 -13.19 25.16
CA GLY A 39 -0.24 -13.62 26.56
C GLY A 39 -1.03 -12.64 27.43
N LEU A 40 -1.92 -11.84 26.84
CA LEU A 40 -2.62 -10.72 27.50
C LEU A 40 -4.03 -11.12 28.00
N ILE A 41 -4.13 -12.26 28.70
CA ILE A 41 -5.39 -12.94 29.06
C ILE A 41 -6.36 -12.01 29.82
N ASP A 42 -5.84 -11.17 30.72
CA ASP A 42 -6.63 -10.25 31.55
C ASP A 42 -6.92 -8.89 30.87
N ARG A 43 -6.37 -8.65 29.68
CA ARG A 43 -6.36 -7.32 29.02
C ARG A 43 -7.10 -7.30 27.69
N VAL A 44 -8.11 -8.16 27.51
CA VAL A 44 -9.01 -8.18 26.35
C VAL A 44 -9.57 -6.79 25.98
N PRO A 45 -10.10 -5.97 26.92
CA PRO A 45 -10.62 -4.63 26.58
C PRO A 45 -9.54 -3.66 26.11
N ALA A 46 -8.29 -3.82 26.57
CA ALA A 46 -7.16 -3.02 26.10
C ALA A 46 -6.79 -3.37 24.65
N VAL A 47 -6.89 -4.64 24.26
CA VAL A 47 -6.68 -5.10 22.87
C VAL A 47 -7.77 -4.55 21.95
N CYS A 48 -9.04 -4.67 22.34
CA CYS A 48 -10.18 -4.10 21.62
C CYS A 48 -10.01 -2.58 21.41
N SER A 49 -9.64 -1.85 22.47
CA SER A 49 -9.40 -0.41 22.39
C SER A 49 -8.23 -0.06 21.46
N ALA A 50 -7.12 -0.81 21.54
CA ALA A 50 -5.94 -0.59 20.71
C ALA A 50 -6.21 -0.82 19.21
N LEU A 51 -6.96 -1.87 18.88
CA LEU A 51 -7.37 -2.21 17.51
C LEU A 51 -8.40 -1.22 16.94
N LYS A 52 -9.30 -0.71 17.79
CA LYS A 52 -10.30 0.30 17.42
C LYS A 52 -9.76 1.73 17.36
N THR A 53 -8.56 1.98 17.89
CA THR A 53 -8.01 3.35 17.98
C THR A 53 -7.77 3.93 16.58
N SER A 54 -8.20 5.18 16.34
CA SER A 54 -7.99 5.89 15.08
C SER A 54 -6.53 5.99 14.67
N LYS A 55 -5.60 6.01 15.63
CA LYS A 55 -4.16 5.98 15.40
C LYS A 55 -3.73 4.74 14.59
N PHE A 56 -4.19 3.56 14.99
CA PHE A 56 -3.88 2.31 14.27
C PHE A 56 -4.48 2.28 12.87
N LEU A 57 -5.72 2.75 12.74
CA LEU A 57 -6.43 2.82 11.45
C LEU A 57 -5.74 3.80 10.48
N LYS A 58 -5.42 5.02 10.93
CA LYS A 58 -4.78 6.04 10.10
C LYS A 58 -3.34 5.67 9.72
N GLU A 59 -2.55 5.15 10.65
CA GLU A 59 -1.15 4.76 10.36
C GLU A 59 -1.04 3.64 9.32
N ASN A 60 -2.08 2.80 9.19
CA ASN A 60 -2.08 1.66 8.28
C ASN A 60 -3.05 1.83 7.10
N ASN A 61 -3.69 3.00 6.94
CA ASN A 61 -4.74 3.26 5.95
C ASN A 61 -5.84 2.17 5.95
N LEU A 62 -6.33 1.82 7.13
CA LEU A 62 -7.35 0.79 7.33
C LEU A 62 -8.68 1.42 7.72
N ARG A 63 -9.78 0.78 7.31
CA ARG A 63 -11.14 1.07 7.78
C ARG A 63 -11.76 -0.21 8.33
N VAL A 64 -12.46 -0.08 9.46
CA VAL A 64 -13.28 -1.17 9.98
C VAL A 64 -14.56 -1.23 9.16
N VAL A 65 -14.78 -2.35 8.49
CA VAL A 65 -15.99 -2.61 7.69
C VAL A 65 -17.05 -3.27 8.55
N GLU A 66 -16.63 -4.24 9.38
CA GLU A 66 -17.54 -5.02 10.20
C GLU A 66 -16.90 -5.34 11.54
N THR A 67 -17.72 -5.41 12.57
CA THR A 67 -17.33 -5.89 13.89
C THR A 67 -18.33 -6.97 14.30
N THR A 68 -17.89 -8.22 14.25
CA THR A 68 -18.70 -9.36 14.65
C THR A 68 -18.38 -9.68 16.11
N ALA A 69 -19.26 -9.26 17.01
CA ALA A 69 -19.18 -9.53 18.44
C ALA A 69 -20.40 -10.33 18.89
N PRO A 70 -20.24 -11.42 19.67
CA PRO A 70 -21.38 -12.04 20.34
C PRO A 70 -22.04 -11.05 21.31
N LYS A 71 -23.33 -11.26 21.64
CA LYS A 71 -24.19 -10.35 22.43
C LYS A 71 -23.57 -9.81 23.74
N SER A 72 -22.52 -10.46 24.27
CA SER A 72 -21.79 -10.03 25.47
C SER A 72 -20.71 -8.96 25.25
N GLY A 73 -20.37 -8.56 24.01
CA GLY A 73 -19.58 -7.37 23.69
C GLY A 73 -18.11 -7.28 24.18
N GLN A 74 -17.65 -8.23 25.01
CA GLN A 74 -16.33 -8.22 25.66
C GLN A 74 -15.63 -9.59 25.67
N SER A 75 -15.91 -10.47 24.70
CA SER A 75 -15.30 -11.81 24.64
C SER A 75 -14.14 -11.89 23.65
N THR A 76 -13.26 -12.87 23.85
CA THR A 76 -12.12 -13.22 22.96
C THR A 76 -12.55 -13.63 21.55
N THR A 77 -13.84 -13.85 21.31
CA THR A 77 -14.41 -14.23 20.00
C THR A 77 -14.76 -13.03 19.10
N VAL A 78 -14.44 -11.79 19.50
CA VAL A 78 -14.68 -10.63 18.65
C VAL A 78 -13.80 -10.68 17.41
N VAL A 79 -14.41 -10.52 16.23
CA VAL A 79 -13.73 -10.46 14.94
C VAL A 79 -13.91 -9.06 14.36
N TYR A 80 -12.79 -8.41 14.04
CA TYR A 80 -12.78 -7.15 13.32
C TYR A 80 -12.41 -7.39 11.86
N THR A 81 -13.31 -7.01 10.95
CA THR A 81 -13.04 -7.05 9.52
C THR A 81 -12.57 -5.68 9.08
N TYR A 82 -11.34 -5.62 8.57
CA TYR A 82 -10.71 -4.42 8.04
C TYR A 82 -10.66 -4.45 6.51
N GLU A 83 -10.76 -3.28 5.92
CA GLU A 83 -10.52 -3.04 4.50
C GLU A 83 -9.43 -1.98 4.37
N PHE A 84 -8.51 -2.19 3.43
CA PHE A 84 -7.53 -1.17 3.09
C PHE A 84 -8.23 -0.02 2.37
N VAL A 85 -8.18 1.18 2.96
CA VAL A 85 -8.58 2.41 2.31
C VAL A 85 -7.45 2.80 1.39
N ASP A 86 -7.35 2.11 0.27
CA ASP A 86 -6.51 2.54 -0.82
C ASP A 86 -7.18 3.76 -1.44
N ALA A 87 -6.87 4.94 -0.92
CA ALA A 87 -7.25 6.22 -1.54
C ALA A 87 -6.72 6.32 -2.98
N ASN A 88 -5.79 5.43 -3.35
CA ASN A 88 -5.33 5.19 -4.70
C ASN A 88 -5.41 3.69 -5.03
N SER A 89 -6.60 3.10 -4.89
CA SER A 89 -6.99 2.04 -5.82
C SER A 89 -7.14 2.66 -7.22
N SER A 90 -6.04 3.21 -7.76
CA SER A 90 -5.76 3.04 -9.17
C SER A 90 -5.99 1.56 -9.41
N PRO A 91 -6.92 1.18 -10.30
CA PRO A 91 -7.10 -0.23 -10.62
C PRO A 91 -5.70 -0.75 -10.89
N ALA A 92 -5.39 -1.94 -10.39
CA ALA A 92 -4.20 -2.67 -10.77
C ALA A 92 -3.97 -2.38 -12.26
N ILE A 93 -2.98 -1.52 -12.57
CA ILE A 93 -2.55 -1.35 -13.93
C ILE A 93 -1.81 -2.65 -14.14
N GLN A 94 -2.58 -3.66 -14.57
CA GLN A 94 -2.10 -4.92 -15.09
C GLN A 94 -1.43 -4.62 -16.43
N GLY A 95 -0.32 -3.89 -16.35
CA GLY A 95 0.48 -3.48 -17.47
C GLY A 95 1.90 -3.35 -16.97
N ASP A 96 2.81 -4.06 -17.63
CA ASP A 96 4.24 -4.01 -17.33
C ASP A 96 4.70 -2.55 -17.20
N ALA A 97 5.51 -2.29 -16.16
CA ALA A 97 6.11 -0.96 -15.94
C ALA A 97 6.81 -0.43 -17.22
N TRP A 98 7.30 -1.34 -18.05
CA TRP A 98 7.88 -1.07 -19.36
C TRP A 98 6.90 -0.48 -20.37
N THR A 99 5.66 -0.96 -20.42
CA THR A 99 4.62 -0.43 -21.32
C THR A 99 4.24 1.00 -20.95
N ARG A 100 4.36 1.38 -19.67
CA ARG A 100 4.12 2.75 -19.20
C ARG A 100 5.22 3.73 -19.58
N LEU A 101 6.45 3.24 -19.77
CA LEU A 101 7.58 4.05 -20.22
C LEU A 101 7.54 4.30 -21.74
N HIS A 102 6.80 3.47 -22.49
CA HIS A 102 6.73 3.58 -23.93
C HIS A 102 6.07 4.90 -24.35
N GLY A 103 6.83 5.77 -25.01
CA GLY A 103 6.34 7.08 -25.46
C GLY A 103 6.39 8.21 -24.43
N VAL A 104 7.04 8.02 -23.27
CA VAL A 104 7.16 9.06 -22.23
C VAL A 104 7.86 10.34 -22.73
N LEU A 105 8.75 10.21 -23.72
CA LEU A 105 9.46 11.33 -24.36
C LEU A 105 8.79 11.84 -25.63
N LYS A 106 7.61 11.33 -26.01
CA LYS A 106 6.95 11.71 -27.27
C LYS A 106 6.69 13.21 -27.36
N GLY A 107 6.24 13.83 -26.26
CA GLY A 107 5.98 15.28 -26.23
C GLY A 107 7.22 16.13 -26.46
N VAL A 108 8.35 15.76 -25.84
CA VAL A 108 9.64 16.45 -26.02
C VAL A 108 10.11 16.35 -27.48
N PHE A 109 9.98 15.17 -28.09
CA PHE A 109 10.33 15.01 -29.50
C PHE A 109 9.38 15.73 -30.44
N ASP A 110 8.11 15.91 -30.08
CA ASP A 110 7.14 16.67 -30.88
C ASP A 110 7.56 18.15 -30.99
N GLU A 111 7.98 18.76 -29.87
CA GLU A 111 8.51 20.14 -29.84
C GLU A 111 9.78 20.31 -30.69
N LEU A 112 10.57 19.25 -30.83
CA LEU A 112 11.79 19.21 -31.65
C LEU A 112 11.52 18.86 -33.14
N GLY A 113 10.26 18.83 -33.56
CA GLY A 113 9.86 18.51 -34.95
C GLY A 113 9.80 17.01 -35.26
N GLY A 114 9.73 16.17 -34.23
CA GLY A 114 9.73 14.71 -34.28
C GLY A 114 11.10 14.10 -34.00
N GLY A 115 11.11 12.86 -33.48
CA GLY A 115 12.35 12.15 -33.12
C GLY A 115 13.31 11.94 -34.30
N GLU A 116 12.76 11.68 -35.49
CA GLU A 116 13.55 11.56 -36.72
C GLU A 116 14.17 12.89 -37.17
N ALA A 117 13.48 14.01 -36.96
CA ALA A 117 14.01 15.33 -37.28
C ALA A 117 15.18 15.68 -36.36
N TYR A 118 15.02 15.43 -35.06
CA TYR A 118 16.10 15.59 -34.08
C TYR A 118 17.32 14.73 -34.42
N LEU A 119 17.14 13.43 -34.67
CA LEU A 119 18.24 12.53 -35.03
C LEU A 119 18.92 12.94 -36.34
N ARG A 120 18.18 13.47 -37.31
CA ARG A 120 18.75 13.99 -38.56
C ARG A 120 19.59 15.25 -38.34
N ALA A 121 19.15 16.15 -37.47
CA ALA A 121 19.91 17.35 -37.11
C ALA A 121 21.22 16.97 -36.42
N GLU A 122 21.17 16.08 -35.42
CA GLU A 122 22.35 15.57 -34.72
C GLU A 122 23.32 14.86 -35.69
N ARG A 123 22.81 14.01 -36.59
CA ARG A 123 23.64 13.34 -37.61
C ARG A 123 24.32 14.31 -38.57
N SER A 124 23.61 15.36 -38.98
CA SER A 124 24.18 16.39 -39.87
C SER A 124 25.31 17.15 -39.18
N ASN A 125 25.17 17.37 -37.86
CA ASN A 125 26.16 18.09 -37.06
C ASN A 125 27.32 17.21 -36.58
N PHE A 126 27.16 15.88 -36.62
CA PHE A 126 28.17 14.92 -36.19
C PHE A 126 29.34 14.78 -37.17
N TYR A 127 29.09 14.98 -38.47
CA TYR A 127 30.16 14.98 -39.46
C TYR A 127 30.78 16.38 -39.53
N PRO A 128 32.10 16.53 -39.37
CA PRO A 128 32.74 17.82 -39.58
C PRO A 128 32.50 18.28 -41.02
N SER A 129 32.12 19.54 -41.19
CA SER A 129 32.00 20.17 -42.50
C SER A 129 33.30 19.91 -43.25
N LYS A 130 33.23 19.33 -44.46
CA LYS A 130 34.42 19.24 -45.31
C LYS A 130 34.88 20.66 -45.58
N VAL A 131 35.90 21.10 -44.85
CA VAL A 131 36.64 22.33 -45.13
C VAL A 131 37.19 22.13 -46.53
N GLY A 132 36.65 22.89 -47.48
CA GLY A 132 37.02 22.79 -48.89
C GLY A 132 38.52 23.06 -49.07
N GLU A 133 39.14 22.21 -49.87
CA GLU A 133 40.41 22.49 -50.56
C GLU A 133 40.18 23.49 -51.71
#